data_AF-A0A017HJH1-F1
#
_entry.id   AF-A0A017HJH1-F1
#
_cell.length_a   1.000
_cell.length_b   1.000
_cell.length_c   1.000
_cell.angle_alpha   90.00
_cell.angle_beta   90.00
_cell.angle_gamma   90.00
#
_symmetry.space_group_name_H-M   'P 1'
#
loop_
_entity.id
_entity.type
_entity.pdbx_description
1 polymer ?
#
loop_
_entity_poly.entity_id
_entity_poly.type
_entity_poly.pdbx_seq_one_letter_code
_entity_poly.pdbx_strand_id
1 'polypeptide(L)' 'MRALVKEAPGEGLTLKDVPEPEIGPDDVLIRVHRTGICGTDIHIWSWDAWAARTVPTPS' A
#
# COMPACT_ATOMS: atom_id res chain seq x y z
N MET A 1 -0.47 -12.72 -5.22
CA MET A 1 0.83 -12.01 -5.21
C MET A 1 1.11 -11.42 -3.84
N ARG A 2 2.38 -11.31 -3.44
CA ARG A 2 2.77 -10.68 -2.16
C ARG A 2 2.67 -9.16 -2.25
N ALA A 3 2.10 -8.52 -1.25
CA ALA A 3 1.96 -7.07 -1.13
C ALA A 3 2.12 -6.61 0.33
N LEU A 4 2.67 -5.41 0.53
CA LEU A 4 2.62 -4.70 1.81
C LEU A 4 1.33 -3.89 1.86
N VAL A 5 0.50 -4.10 2.88
CA VAL A 5 -0.85 -3.56 2.99
C VAL A 5 -1.01 -2.79 4.30
N LYS A 6 -1.60 -1.59 4.24
CA LYS A 6 -2.12 -0.89 5.41
C LYS A 6 -3.53 -1.43 5.71
N GLU A 7 -3.61 -2.40 6.60
CA GLU A 7 -4.88 -3.11 6.87
C GLU A 7 -5.86 -2.30 7.73
N ALA A 8 -5.34 -1.50 8.66
CA ALA A 8 -6.15 -0.76 9.61
C ALA A 8 -5.44 0.55 9.98
N PRO A 9 -6.19 1.53 10.54
CA PRO A 9 -5.59 2.72 11.14
C PRO A 9 -4.62 2.32 12.27
N GLY A 10 -3.34 2.69 12.12
CA GLY A 10 -2.31 2.38 13.11
C GLY A 10 -0.94 2.22 12.48
N GLU A 11 0.08 2.18 13.35
CA GLU A 11 1.47 1.97 12.94
C GLU A 11 1.65 0.58 12.30
N GLY A 12 2.56 0.49 11.32
CA GLY A 12 2.95 -0.75 10.67
C GLY A 12 2.30 -0.99 9.30
N LEU A 13 2.77 -2.06 8.64
CA LEU A 13 2.24 -2.58 7.39
C LEU A 13 2.28 -4.11 7.48
N THR A 14 1.33 -4.79 6.86
CA THR A 14 1.28 -6.25 6.85
C THR A 14 1.70 -6.78 5.49
N LEU A 15 2.65 -7.73 5.48
CA LEU A 15 2.97 -8.49 4.27
C LEU A 15 1.93 -9.59 4.09
N LYS A 16 1.17 -9.57 2.99
CA LYS A 16 0.11 -10.53 2.70
C LYS A 16 0.15 -11.02 1.26
N ASP A 17 -0.42 -12.20 1.06
CA ASP A 17 -0.81 -12.64 -0.28
C ASP A 17 -2.20 -12.08 -0.62
N VAL A 18 -2.29 -11.39 -1.75
CA VAL A 18 -3.51 -10.81 -2.31
C VAL A 18 -3.76 -11.37 -3.72
N PRO A 19 -5.00 -11.33 -4.24
CA PRO A 19 -5.28 -11.70 -5.63
C PRO A 19 -4.45 -10.89 -6.63
N GLU A 20 -4.22 -11.44 -7.83
CA GLU A 20 -3.69 -10.66 -8.94
C GLU A 20 -4.77 -9.64 -9.40
N PRO A 21 -4.42 -8.37 -9.64
CA PRO A 21 -5.41 -7.37 -10.01
C PRO A 21 -5.99 -7.63 -11.41
N GLU A 22 -7.28 -7.39 -11.56
CA GLU A 22 -7.95 -7.32 -12.87
C GLU A 22 -7.66 -5.96 -13.52
N ILE A 23 -7.51 -5.94 -14.84
CA ILE A 23 -7.18 -4.73 -15.62
C ILE A 23 -8.28 -4.37 -16.60
N GLY A 24 -8.56 -3.08 -16.76
CA GLY A 24 -9.46 -2.54 -17.77
C GLY A 24 -8.78 -2.36 -19.14
N PRO A 25 -9.53 -1.84 -20.14
CA PRO A 25 -9.03 -1.65 -21.50
C PRO A 25 -7.81 -0.71 -21.62
N ASP A 26 -7.72 0.28 -20.73
CA ASP A 26 -6.68 1.31 -20.75
C ASP A 26 -5.57 1.09 -19.69
N ASP A 27 -5.63 -0.04 -18.97
CA ASP A 27 -4.70 -0.35 -17.90
C ASP A 27 -3.53 -1.23 -18.38
N VAL A 28 -2.42 -1.19 -17.65
CA VAL A 28 -1.30 -2.11 -17.86
C VAL A 28 -0.99 -2.87 -16.59
N LEU A 29 -0.79 -4.19 -16.71
CA LEU A 29 -0.34 -5.03 -15.61
C LEU A 29 1.19 -5.02 -15.52
N ILE A 30 1.71 -4.44 -14.44
CA ILE A 30 3.16 -4.31 -14.23
C ILE A 30 3.64 -5.36 -13.23
N ARG A 31 4.59 -6.20 -13.65
CA ARG A 31 5.32 -7.07 -12.73
C ARG A 31 6.45 -6.31 -12.04
N VAL A 32 6.25 -5.96 -10.78
CA VAL A 32 7.26 -5.24 -9.98
C VAL A 32 8.43 -6.16 -9.66
N HIS A 33 9.62 -5.81 -10.17
CA HIS A 33 10.87 -6.52 -9.86
C HIS A 33 11.61 -5.91 -8.67
N ARG A 34 11.59 -4.57 -8.55
CA ARG A 34 12.17 -3.80 -7.44
C ARG A 34 11.38 -2.50 -7.24
N THR A 35 11.37 -1.99 -6.02
CA THR A 35 10.80 -0.69 -5.64
C THR A 35 11.66 -0.03 -4.58
N GLY A 36 11.51 1.29 -4.39
CA GLY A 36 12.18 2.06 -3.35
C GLY A 36 11.20 2.52 -2.26
N ILE A 37 11.76 2.99 -1.14
CA ILE A 37 11.01 3.61 -0.03
C ILE A 37 11.34 5.10 -0.05
N CYS A 38 10.33 5.96 0.05
CA CYS A 38 10.46 7.40 0.18
C CYS A 38 9.90 7.91 1.53
N GLY A 39 10.04 9.21 1.80
CA GLY A 39 9.57 9.81 3.06
C GLY A 39 8.06 9.62 3.31
N THR A 40 7.23 9.66 2.26
CA THR A 40 5.79 9.41 2.37
C THR A 40 5.48 8.01 2.90
N ASP A 41 6.24 7.00 2.48
CA ASP A 41 6.08 5.63 2.97
C ASP A 41 6.35 5.53 4.48
N ILE A 42 7.29 6.34 4.99
CA ILE A 42 7.57 6.42 6.44
C ILE A 42 6.40 7.03 7.19
N HIS A 43 5.79 8.12 6.69
CA HIS A 43 4.60 8.69 7.30
C HIS A 43 3.44 7.68 7.34
N ILE A 44 3.23 6.94 6.24
CA ILE A 44 2.22 5.87 6.17
C ILE A 44 2.52 4.80 7.21
N TRP A 45 3.78 4.34 7.29
CA TRP A 45 4.18 3.29 8.22
C TRP A 45 4.04 3.73 9.69
N SER A 46 4.55 4.91 10.07
CA SER A 46 4.45 5.41 11.45
C SER A 46 3.05 5.86 11.85
N TRP A 47 2.14 5.98 10.88
CA TRP A 47 0.76 6.42 11.08
C TRP A 47 0.63 7.75 11.82
N ASP A 48 1.40 8.75 11.36
CA ASP A 48 1.34 10.07 11.98
C ASP A 48 0.06 10.84 11.63
N ALA A 49 -0.04 12.08 12.12
CA ALA A 49 -1.22 12.92 11.89
C ALA A 49 -1.50 13.17 10.40
N TRP A 50 -0.47 13.18 9.54
CA TRP A 50 -0.66 13.31 8.10
C TRP A 50 -1.23 12.02 7.51
N ALA A 51 -0.68 10.86 7.84
CA ALA A 51 -1.21 9.59 7.35
C ALA A 51 -2.65 9.37 7.80
N ALA A 52 -2.95 9.64 9.07
CA ALA A 52 -4.28 9.47 9.65
C ALA A 52 -5.36 10.34 8.99
N ARG A 53 -4.99 11.49 8.40
CA ARG A 53 -5.95 12.36 7.68
C ARG A 53 -6.03 12.10 6.17
N THR A 54 -5.01 11.47 5.58
CA THR A 54 -4.84 11.43 4.10
C THR A 54 -4.95 10.03 3.53
N VAL A 55 -4.56 8.99 4.27
CA VAL A 55 -4.48 7.63 3.75
C VAL A 55 -5.80 6.91 4.06
N PRO A 56 -6.58 6.51 3.04
CA PRO A 56 -7.75 5.68 3.28
C PRO A 56 -7.31 4.28 3.71
N THR A 57 -8.01 3.72 4.71
CA THR A 57 -7.84 2.33 5.11
C THR A 57 -9.09 1.53 4.77
N PRO A 58 -8.98 0.22 4.52
CA PRO A 58 -10.14 -0.65 4.41
C PRO A 58 -11.03 -0.53 5.66
N SER A 59 -12.35 -0.58 5.45
CA SER A 59 -13.37 -0.62 6.50
C SER A 59 -13.52 -2.02 7.10
#